data_AF-A0AAU4JS44-F1
#
_entry.id   AF-A0AAU4JS44-F1
#
_cell.length_a   1.000
_cell.length_b   1.000
_cell.length_c   1.000
_cell.angle_alpha   90.00
_cell.angle_beta   90.00
_cell.angle_gamma   90.00
#
_symmetry.space_group_name_H-M   'P 1'
#
loop_
_entity.id
_entity.type
_entity.pdbx_description
1 polymer ?
#
loop_
_entity_poly.entity_id
_entity_poly.type
_entity_poly.pdbx_seq_one_letter_code
_entity_poly.pdbx_strand_id
1 'polypeptide(L)'
;MTATSDRGGLRAAALTEEQTAAVAYVRSLAVVERPSALAAIARQLTTADVGHRAEHLLGAIQSGRLTVNFHPDRLCADGRTVADALAEDGVYRSQFVTGISNGGLTAYPGGDRDRWEHRMFDGAYQRHGVTPAHRPTYGGLNLLDHADGACPRFGSCHLRLRPAVLSRATFCLGDSHLSPEVVGTADAFEAVLAGLLAGVAATGECLGRAGTDVATLARTLLDPPTTPGAVGRSLDDYVEAQVHGTLDLAYDVEELVADPSFAGTPTGATLESIAERFGFPVRWHPGFVLAVDQVEAEFRGPEIPVLAARVHREFARSGDPVDAALIGRAAASVVVEPHRWADRGPITDTLQHLKQLWHVLVRFGAPYGT
;
A
#
# COMPACT_ATOMS: atom_id res chain seq x y z
N MET A 1 -31.57 -20.17 28.13
CA MET A 1 -30.73 -21.00 27.24
C MET A 1 -29.89 -20.07 26.39
N THR A 2 -28.71 -19.75 26.90
CA THR A 2 -27.67 -18.99 26.21
C THR A 2 -26.93 -19.93 25.26
N ALA A 3 -27.21 -19.81 23.96
CA ALA A 3 -26.39 -20.42 22.93
C ALA A 3 -25.18 -19.51 22.71
N THR A 4 -24.13 -19.72 23.50
CA THR A 4 -22.76 -19.39 23.11
C THR A 4 -22.46 -20.23 21.87
N SER A 5 -22.63 -19.64 20.68
CA SER A 5 -22.03 -20.22 19.47
C SER A 5 -20.53 -20.07 19.61
N ASP A 6 -19.89 -21.19 19.86
CA ASP A 6 -18.46 -21.41 19.73
C ASP A 6 -17.99 -20.82 18.38
N ARG A 7 -17.41 -19.61 18.39
CA ARG A 7 -16.63 -19.10 17.26
C ARG A 7 -15.35 -19.93 17.25
N GLY A 8 -15.47 -21.16 16.75
CA GLY A 8 -14.34 -22.06 16.54
C GLY A 8 -13.23 -21.29 15.83
N GLY A 9 -12.00 -21.46 16.33
CA GLY A 9 -10.81 -20.80 15.80
C GLY A 9 -10.65 -21.08 14.31
N LEU A 10 -11.18 -20.19 13.49
CA LEU A 10 -11.09 -20.25 12.04
C LEU A 10 -9.69 -19.78 11.69
N ARG A 11 -8.87 -20.74 11.26
CA ARG A 11 -7.49 -20.52 10.81
C ARG A 11 -7.51 -19.82 9.45
N ALA A 12 -6.51 -18.98 9.20
CA ALA A 12 -6.23 -18.47 7.86
C ALA A 12 -6.18 -19.65 6.86
N ALA A 13 -6.79 -19.48 5.69
CA ALA A 13 -6.78 -20.49 4.65
C ALA A 13 -5.33 -20.86 4.29
N ALA A 14 -5.07 -22.16 4.14
CA ALA A 14 -3.78 -22.64 3.67
C ALA A 14 -3.50 -22.11 2.26
N LEU A 15 -2.23 -21.79 1.97
CA LEU A 15 -1.81 -21.37 0.64
C LEU A 15 -2.05 -22.48 -0.39
N THR A 16 -2.42 -22.09 -1.61
CA THR A 16 -2.43 -23.03 -2.74
C THR A 16 -1.01 -23.47 -3.09
N GLU A 17 -0.87 -24.48 -3.96
CA GLU A 17 0.43 -24.98 -4.40
C GLU A 17 1.26 -23.87 -5.07
N GLU A 18 0.64 -23.02 -5.87
CA GLU A 18 1.30 -21.97 -6.64
C GLU A 18 1.68 -20.78 -5.76
N GLN A 19 0.85 -20.46 -4.77
CA GLN A 19 1.17 -19.47 -3.74
C GLN A 19 2.37 -19.95 -2.89
N THR A 20 2.37 -21.22 -2.50
CA THR A 20 3.49 -21.84 -1.77
C THR A 20 4.77 -21.85 -2.62
N ALA A 21 4.66 -22.20 -3.91
CA ALA A 21 5.79 -22.21 -4.82
C ALA A 21 6.37 -20.80 -5.05
N ALA A 22 5.52 -19.78 -5.18
CA ALA A 22 5.95 -18.40 -5.33
C ALA A 22 6.75 -17.91 -4.12
N VAL A 23 6.25 -18.14 -2.89
CA VAL A 23 6.96 -17.79 -1.65
C VAL A 23 8.28 -18.55 -1.54
N ALA A 24 8.26 -19.86 -1.84
CA ALA A 24 9.46 -20.70 -1.77
C ALA A 24 10.54 -20.26 -2.77
N TYR A 25 10.16 -19.84 -3.98
CA TYR A 25 11.08 -19.34 -4.98
C TYR A 25 11.77 -18.05 -4.52
N VAL A 26 11.01 -17.03 -4.09
CA VAL A 26 11.59 -15.77 -3.58
C VAL A 26 12.49 -16.02 -2.38
N ARG A 27 12.06 -16.90 -1.46
CA ARG A 27 12.89 -17.33 -0.32
C ARG A 27 14.21 -17.94 -0.77
N SER A 28 14.21 -18.78 -1.81
CA SER A 28 15.42 -19.41 -2.31
C SER A 28 16.43 -18.38 -2.81
N LEU A 29 15.98 -17.32 -3.51
CA LEU A 29 16.82 -16.22 -3.94
C LEU A 29 17.39 -15.47 -2.74
N ALA A 30 16.53 -15.11 -1.78
CA ALA A 30 16.95 -14.37 -0.59
C ALA A 30 17.95 -15.13 0.30
N VAL A 31 17.78 -16.45 0.42
CA VAL A 31 18.70 -17.32 1.18
C VAL A 31 20.08 -17.41 0.53
N VAL A 32 20.17 -17.38 -0.80
CA VAL A 32 21.46 -17.34 -1.51
C VAL A 32 22.22 -16.07 -1.19
N GLU A 33 21.53 -14.92 -1.12
CA GLU A 33 22.15 -13.62 -0.85
C GLU A 33 22.50 -13.36 0.63
N ARG A 34 21.93 -14.15 1.55
CA ARG A 34 22.07 -13.96 3.00
C ARG A 34 23.51 -13.71 3.49
N PRO A 35 24.54 -14.49 3.10
CA PRO A 35 25.89 -14.26 3.62
C PRO A 35 26.45 -12.89 3.23
N SER A 36 26.22 -12.47 1.98
CA SER A 36 26.65 -11.15 1.49
C SER A 36 25.89 -10.02 2.19
N ALA A 37 24.57 -10.20 2.34
CA ALA A 37 23.70 -9.23 3.01
C ALA A 37 24.05 -9.03 4.49
N LEU A 38 24.31 -10.10 5.24
CA LEU A 38 24.75 -10.01 6.64
C LEU A 38 26.08 -9.28 6.77
N ALA A 39 27.03 -9.55 5.88
CA ALA A 39 28.30 -8.82 5.85
C ALA A 39 28.09 -7.32 5.53
N ALA A 40 27.16 -7.00 4.63
CA ALA A 40 26.81 -5.61 4.31
C ALA A 40 26.16 -4.88 5.49
N ILE A 41 25.21 -5.51 6.18
CA ILE A 41 24.58 -4.97 7.39
C ILE A 41 25.66 -4.69 8.45
N ALA A 42 26.53 -5.66 8.74
CA ALA A 42 27.59 -5.48 9.73
C ALA A 42 28.52 -4.30 9.41
N ARG A 43 28.88 -4.12 8.13
CA ARG A 43 29.67 -2.96 7.68
C ARG A 43 28.93 -1.64 7.92
N GLN A 44 27.65 -1.55 7.54
CA GLN A 44 26.88 -0.32 7.73
C GLN A 44 26.73 0.05 9.21
N LEU A 45 26.43 -0.93 10.07
CA LEU A 45 26.31 -0.72 11.51
C LEU A 45 27.65 -0.31 12.13
N THR A 46 28.75 -0.93 11.71
CA THR A 46 30.10 -0.55 12.20
C THR A 46 30.47 0.87 11.78
N THR A 47 30.24 1.24 10.52
CA THR A 47 30.50 2.59 10.01
C THR A 47 29.70 3.66 10.74
N ALA A 48 28.47 3.33 11.14
CA ALA A 48 27.57 4.22 11.86
C ALA A 48 27.76 4.19 13.40
N ASP A 49 28.78 3.49 13.91
CA ASP A 49 29.04 3.29 15.35
C ASP A 49 27.82 2.73 16.12
N VAL A 50 27.06 1.84 15.47
CA VAL A 50 25.87 1.19 16.04
C VAL A 50 26.27 -0.14 16.66
N GLY A 51 26.28 -0.22 17.98
CA GLY A 51 26.61 -1.44 18.74
C GLY A 51 25.55 -2.56 18.72
N HIS A 52 24.54 -2.48 17.85
CA HIS A 52 23.49 -3.50 17.73
C HIS A 52 23.89 -4.58 16.72
N ARG A 53 23.48 -5.81 16.99
CA ARG A 53 23.69 -6.91 16.05
C ARG A 53 22.56 -6.97 15.01
N ALA A 54 22.89 -7.49 13.82
CA ALA A 54 21.92 -7.64 12.73
C ALA A 54 20.67 -8.43 13.15
N GLU A 55 20.83 -9.45 14.01
CA GLU A 55 19.73 -10.31 14.45
C GLU A 55 18.64 -9.53 15.21
N HIS A 56 19.00 -8.48 15.95
CA HIS A 56 18.01 -7.66 16.66
C HIS A 56 17.17 -6.83 15.69
N LEU A 57 17.79 -6.25 14.66
CA LEU A 57 17.09 -5.50 13.62
C LEU A 57 16.17 -6.41 12.80
N LEU A 58 16.64 -7.62 12.47
CA LEU A 58 15.83 -8.65 11.80
C LEU A 58 14.65 -9.11 12.68
N GLY A 59 14.85 -9.21 14.00
CA GLY A 59 13.76 -9.48 14.94
C GLY A 59 12.70 -8.38 14.95
N ALA A 60 13.09 -7.11 14.86
CA ALA A 60 12.14 -5.99 14.80
C ALA A 60 11.21 -6.05 13.58
N ILE A 61 11.69 -6.55 12.44
CA ILE A 61 10.88 -6.72 11.21
C ILE A 61 9.72 -7.70 11.42
N GLN A 62 9.85 -8.69 12.32
CA GLN A 62 8.76 -9.60 12.66
C GLN A 62 7.58 -8.90 13.38
N SER A 63 7.80 -7.70 13.89
CA SER A 63 6.77 -6.80 14.43
C SER A 63 6.31 -5.72 13.44
N GLY A 64 6.92 -5.69 12.25
CA GLY A 64 6.59 -4.75 11.18
C GLY A 64 5.15 -4.91 10.70
N ARG A 65 4.56 -3.79 10.28
CA ARG A 65 3.13 -3.71 9.94
C ARG A 65 2.95 -3.71 8.44
N LEU A 66 2.32 -4.76 7.91
CA LEU A 66 1.90 -4.76 6.51
C LEU A 66 0.68 -3.86 6.34
N THR A 67 0.71 -3.00 5.33
CA THR A 67 -0.43 -2.16 4.96
C THR A 67 -0.81 -2.36 3.51
N VAL A 68 -2.11 -2.38 3.22
CA VAL A 68 -2.64 -2.37 1.86
C VAL A 68 -3.43 -1.08 1.68
N ASN A 69 -2.86 -0.14 0.92
CA ASN A 69 -3.45 1.17 0.63
C ASN A 69 -4.48 1.06 -0.51
N PHE A 70 -5.62 1.73 -0.35
CA PHE A 70 -6.71 1.76 -1.33
C PHE A 70 -7.49 3.09 -1.27
N HIS A 71 -8.23 3.39 -2.33
CA HIS A 71 -9.23 4.47 -2.33
C HIS A 71 -10.62 3.84 -2.19
N PRO A 72 -11.37 4.13 -1.12
CA PRO A 72 -12.62 3.43 -0.79
C PRO A 72 -13.78 3.74 -1.76
N ASP A 73 -13.69 4.86 -2.46
CA ASP A 73 -14.73 5.46 -3.30
C ASP A 73 -14.54 5.20 -4.80
N ARG A 74 -13.46 4.50 -5.20
CA ARG A 74 -13.25 4.13 -6.61
C ARG A 74 -14.24 3.06 -7.00
N LEU A 75 -14.76 3.16 -8.22
CA LEU A 75 -15.72 2.19 -8.76
C LEU A 75 -14.99 1.00 -9.35
N CYS A 76 -15.33 -0.20 -8.90
CA CYS A 76 -14.93 -1.48 -9.49
C CYS A 76 -15.62 -1.69 -10.85
N ALA A 77 -15.17 -2.68 -11.62
CA ALA A 77 -15.76 -3.01 -12.92
C ALA A 77 -17.25 -3.41 -12.85
N ASP A 78 -17.72 -3.88 -11.69
CA ASP A 78 -19.13 -4.22 -11.43
C ASP A 78 -19.99 -3.02 -10.98
N GLY A 79 -19.38 -1.83 -10.90
CA GLY A 79 -20.06 -0.59 -10.53
C GLY A 79 -20.19 -0.34 -9.02
N ARG A 80 -19.78 -1.28 -8.15
CA ARG A 80 -19.71 -1.05 -6.71
C ARG A 80 -18.50 -0.18 -6.38
N THR A 81 -18.56 0.59 -5.29
CA THR A 81 -17.34 1.20 -4.75
C THR A 81 -16.43 0.14 -4.13
N VAL A 82 -15.13 0.42 -3.99
CA VAL A 82 -14.21 -0.45 -3.25
C VAL A 82 -14.71 -0.72 -1.83
N ALA A 83 -15.25 0.29 -1.14
CA ALA A 83 -15.83 0.12 0.18
C ALA A 83 -17.03 -0.83 0.17
N ASP A 84 -17.96 -0.68 -0.76
CA ASP A 84 -19.12 -1.58 -0.84
C ASP A 84 -18.70 -3.02 -1.17
N ALA A 85 -17.74 -3.19 -2.08
CA ALA A 85 -17.18 -4.50 -2.40
C ALA A 85 -16.50 -5.16 -1.18
N LEU A 86 -15.73 -4.39 -0.39
CA LEU A 86 -15.14 -4.90 0.86
C LEU A 86 -16.20 -5.25 1.90
N ALA A 87 -17.25 -4.43 2.02
CA ALA A 87 -18.35 -4.65 2.95
C ALA A 87 -19.11 -5.93 2.63
N GLU A 88 -19.40 -6.19 1.36
CA GLU A 88 -20.16 -7.35 0.91
C GLU A 88 -19.33 -8.63 0.89
N ASP A 89 -18.15 -8.58 0.26
CA ASP A 89 -17.35 -9.77 -0.03
C ASP A 89 -16.51 -10.23 1.17
N GLY A 90 -16.14 -9.33 2.09
CA GLY A 90 -15.29 -9.64 3.24
C GLY A 90 -13.86 -10.04 2.90
N VAL A 91 -13.43 -9.83 1.64
CA VAL A 91 -12.07 -10.13 1.17
C VAL A 91 -11.52 -8.96 0.37
N TYR A 92 -10.22 -8.67 0.53
CA TYR A 92 -9.54 -7.71 -0.33
C TYR A 92 -9.12 -8.39 -1.64
N ARG A 93 -9.48 -7.81 -2.77
CA ARG A 93 -9.24 -8.36 -4.10
C ARG A 93 -8.20 -7.56 -4.87
N SER A 94 -7.31 -8.25 -5.57
CA SER A 94 -6.29 -7.62 -6.40
C SER A 94 -6.87 -7.09 -7.73
N GLN A 95 -6.09 -6.25 -8.42
CA GLN A 95 -6.49 -5.68 -9.74
C GLN A 95 -6.82 -6.74 -10.80
N PHE A 96 -6.28 -7.96 -10.69
CA PHE A 96 -6.62 -9.08 -11.58
C PHE A 96 -8.10 -9.50 -11.46
N VAL A 97 -8.74 -9.19 -10.33
CA VAL A 97 -10.14 -9.50 -10.07
C VAL A 97 -11.02 -8.25 -10.15
N THR A 98 -10.57 -7.11 -9.63
CA THR A 98 -11.38 -5.89 -9.57
C THR A 98 -11.39 -5.09 -10.88
N GLY A 99 -10.38 -5.29 -11.73
CA GLY A 99 -10.20 -4.54 -12.98
C GLY A 99 -9.79 -3.07 -12.78
N ILE A 100 -9.48 -2.67 -11.54
CA ILE A 100 -9.05 -1.30 -11.20
C ILE A 100 -7.70 -1.31 -10.49
N SER A 101 -6.96 -0.22 -10.63
CA SER A 101 -5.60 -0.08 -10.09
C SER A 101 -5.24 1.39 -9.95
N ASN A 102 -4.54 1.73 -8.86
CA ASN A 102 -3.81 3.00 -8.74
C ASN A 102 -2.35 2.88 -9.24
N GLY A 103 -1.95 1.69 -9.72
CA GLY A 103 -0.74 1.45 -10.49
C GLY A 103 -1.00 1.58 -12.00
N GLY A 104 -0.43 0.69 -12.80
CA GLY A 104 -0.85 0.46 -14.20
C GLY A 104 -1.95 -0.60 -14.29
N LEU A 105 -2.79 -0.55 -15.32
CA LEU A 105 -3.81 -1.56 -15.63
C LEU A 105 -3.26 -2.60 -16.63
N THR A 106 -2.23 -3.33 -16.20
CA THR A 106 -1.51 -4.29 -17.05
C THR A 106 -1.66 -5.74 -16.56
N ALA A 107 -2.62 -5.98 -15.65
CA ALA A 107 -2.92 -7.26 -15.03
C ALA A 107 -3.88 -8.12 -15.86
N TYR A 108 -3.37 -8.65 -16.97
CA TYR A 108 -4.03 -9.66 -17.79
C TYR A 108 -2.97 -10.61 -18.36
N PRO A 109 -3.34 -11.82 -18.81
CA PRO A 109 -2.38 -12.76 -19.39
C PRO A 109 -1.55 -12.13 -20.51
N GLY A 110 -0.22 -12.14 -20.38
CA GLY A 110 0.73 -11.51 -21.30
C GLY A 110 0.95 -10.00 -21.10
N GLY A 111 0.16 -9.33 -20.25
CA GLY A 111 0.36 -7.92 -19.86
C GLY A 111 1.60 -7.70 -19.00
N ASP A 112 2.00 -6.45 -18.80
CA ASP A 112 3.27 -6.13 -18.10
C ASP A 112 3.31 -6.74 -16.70
N ARG A 113 2.20 -6.67 -15.96
CA ARG A 113 2.11 -7.24 -14.61
C ARG A 113 2.30 -8.75 -14.61
N ASP A 114 1.67 -9.42 -15.55
CA ASP A 114 1.83 -10.86 -15.72
C ASP A 114 3.29 -11.23 -16.02
N ARG A 115 3.98 -10.45 -16.86
CA ARG A 115 5.37 -10.71 -17.24
C ARG A 115 6.38 -10.47 -16.10
N TRP A 116 6.20 -9.46 -15.26
CA TRP A 116 7.09 -9.28 -14.12
C TRP A 116 6.78 -10.26 -12.99
N GLU A 117 5.51 -10.59 -12.74
CA GLU A 117 5.14 -11.64 -11.77
C GLU A 117 5.67 -13.00 -12.20
N HIS A 118 5.71 -13.28 -13.51
CA HIS A 118 6.37 -14.48 -14.04
C HIS A 118 7.85 -14.55 -13.65
N ARG A 119 8.59 -13.44 -13.79
CA ARG A 119 10.01 -13.39 -13.38
C ARG A 119 10.18 -13.47 -11.87
N MET A 120 9.36 -12.74 -11.12
CA MET A 120 9.46 -12.64 -9.67
C MET A 120 9.11 -13.95 -8.95
N PHE A 121 8.19 -14.73 -9.52
CA PHE A 121 7.64 -15.94 -8.89
C PHE A 121 7.90 -17.22 -9.71
N ASP A 122 8.88 -17.21 -10.60
CA ASP A 122 9.28 -18.36 -11.44
C ASP A 122 8.10 -19.04 -12.16
N GLY A 123 7.25 -18.22 -12.75
CA GLY A 123 6.09 -18.71 -13.49
C GLY A 123 5.02 -19.40 -12.63
N ALA A 124 5.11 -19.37 -11.30
CA ALA A 124 4.19 -20.10 -10.41
C ALA A 124 2.72 -19.77 -10.71
N TYR A 125 2.46 -18.50 -11.00
CA TYR A 125 1.12 -18.00 -11.29
C TYR A 125 0.67 -18.19 -12.75
N GLN A 126 1.55 -18.60 -13.65
CA GLN A 126 1.25 -18.87 -15.06
C GLN A 126 0.97 -20.36 -15.33
N ARG A 127 1.00 -21.19 -14.28
CA ARG A 127 0.66 -22.62 -14.37
C ARG A 127 -0.81 -22.83 -14.75
N HIS A 128 -1.08 -23.98 -15.36
CA HIS A 128 -2.44 -24.37 -15.75
C HIS A 128 -3.35 -24.50 -14.51
N GLY A 129 -4.55 -23.91 -14.57
CA GLY A 129 -5.53 -23.95 -13.48
C GLY A 129 -5.43 -22.81 -12.47
N VAL A 130 -4.39 -21.97 -12.56
CA VAL A 130 -4.27 -20.77 -11.72
C VAL A 130 -5.28 -19.71 -12.14
N THR A 131 -6.05 -19.22 -11.19
CA THR A 131 -7.04 -18.17 -11.43
C THR A 131 -6.50 -16.77 -11.05
N PRO A 132 -7.10 -15.69 -11.57
CA PRO A 132 -6.86 -14.32 -11.12
C PRO A 132 -6.89 -14.14 -9.59
N ALA A 133 -7.75 -14.88 -8.89
CA ALA A 133 -7.88 -14.81 -7.43
C ALA A 133 -6.70 -15.42 -6.66
N HIS A 134 -5.87 -16.25 -7.30
CA HIS A 134 -4.67 -16.79 -6.65
C HIS A 134 -3.51 -15.79 -6.62
N ARG A 135 -3.52 -14.78 -7.49
CA ARG A 135 -2.48 -13.75 -7.63
C ARG A 135 -2.30 -12.95 -6.34
N PRO A 136 -1.08 -12.50 -6.02
CA PRO A 136 -0.83 -11.85 -4.76
C PRO A 136 -1.44 -10.44 -4.71
N THR A 137 -1.80 -10.04 -3.49
CA THR A 137 -2.20 -8.66 -3.18
C THR A 137 -0.95 -7.85 -2.88
N TYR A 138 -0.86 -6.64 -3.42
CA TYR A 138 0.29 -5.78 -3.24
C TYR A 138 0.01 -4.75 -2.15
N GLY A 139 0.99 -4.55 -1.28
CA GLY A 139 0.99 -3.56 -0.21
C GLY A 139 2.41 -3.13 0.09
N GLY A 140 2.66 -2.67 1.32
CA GLY A 140 4.01 -2.35 1.76
C GLY A 140 4.23 -2.66 3.24
N LEU A 141 5.50 -2.77 3.62
CA LEU A 141 5.91 -2.97 5.00
C LEU A 141 6.18 -1.61 5.66
N ASN A 142 5.28 -1.19 6.56
CA ASN A 142 5.31 0.09 7.25
C ASN A 142 6.25 0.05 8.47
N LEU A 143 7.56 -0.04 8.22
CA LEU A 143 8.58 -0.16 9.26
C LEU A 143 8.69 1.07 10.18
N LEU A 144 8.25 2.24 9.71
CA LEU A 144 8.29 3.50 10.47
C LEU A 144 6.94 3.89 11.08
N ASP A 145 5.93 3.01 10.98
CA ASP A 145 4.55 3.20 11.47
C ASP A 145 3.91 4.53 11.00
N HIS A 146 4.15 4.92 9.74
CA HIS A 146 3.57 6.12 9.15
C HIS A 146 2.04 6.06 9.16
N ALA A 147 1.40 7.16 9.55
CA ALA A 147 -0.06 7.20 9.72
C ALA A 147 -0.85 7.06 8.41
N ASP A 148 -0.24 7.33 7.26
CA ASP A 148 -0.79 7.16 5.91
C ASP A 148 -0.44 5.79 5.28
N GLY A 149 0.17 4.89 6.07
CA GLY A 149 0.58 3.56 5.63
C GLY A 149 1.91 3.54 4.89
N ALA A 150 2.34 2.35 4.45
CA ALA A 150 3.64 2.17 3.80
C ALA A 150 3.69 2.80 2.39
N CYS A 151 2.56 2.81 1.66
CA CYS A 151 2.53 3.21 0.26
C CYS A 151 1.31 4.10 -0.06
N PRO A 152 1.23 5.32 0.53
CA PRO A 152 0.13 6.27 0.33
C PRO A 152 -0.11 6.66 -1.12
N ARG A 153 0.88 6.45 -2.02
CA ARG A 153 0.71 6.55 -3.48
C ARG A 153 -0.55 5.83 -3.99
N PHE A 154 -0.88 4.67 -3.42
CA PHE A 154 -1.93 3.80 -3.94
C PHE A 154 -3.29 3.97 -3.26
N GLY A 155 -3.41 4.84 -2.27
CA GLY A 155 -4.69 5.02 -1.60
C GLY A 155 -4.65 5.95 -0.41
N SER A 156 -5.79 6.61 -0.21
CA SER A 156 -6.06 7.49 0.92
C SER A 156 -6.44 6.73 2.19
N CYS A 157 -6.89 5.50 2.08
CA CYS A 157 -7.17 4.63 3.23
C CYS A 157 -6.22 3.43 3.18
N HIS A 158 -6.05 2.72 4.29
CA HIS A 158 -5.34 1.45 4.28
C HIS A 158 -5.88 0.46 5.30
N LEU A 159 -5.75 -0.83 4.97
CA LEU A 159 -5.89 -1.90 5.93
C LEU A 159 -4.53 -2.16 6.56
N ARG A 160 -4.46 -2.23 7.88
CA ARG A 160 -3.29 -2.77 8.57
C ARG A 160 -3.52 -4.23 8.89
N LEU A 161 -2.56 -5.06 8.52
CA LEU A 161 -2.70 -6.51 8.61
C LEU A 161 -2.10 -7.05 9.91
N ARG A 162 -2.66 -8.16 10.39
CA ARG A 162 -2.15 -8.88 11.56
C ARG A 162 -0.76 -9.47 11.25
N PRO A 163 0.13 -9.58 12.27
CA PRO A 163 1.50 -10.08 12.07
C PRO A 163 1.60 -11.45 11.40
N ALA A 164 0.59 -12.32 11.58
CA ALA A 164 0.54 -13.65 10.95
C ALA A 164 0.64 -13.60 9.41
N VAL A 165 0.21 -12.51 8.77
CA VAL A 165 0.26 -12.33 7.32
C VAL A 165 1.70 -12.24 6.80
N LEU A 166 2.65 -11.79 7.62
CA LEU A 166 4.08 -11.73 7.24
C LEU A 166 4.62 -13.09 6.78
N SER A 167 4.13 -14.19 7.36
CA SER A 167 4.59 -15.56 7.04
C SER A 167 4.31 -16.00 5.60
N ARG A 168 3.38 -15.32 4.92
CA ARG A 168 2.98 -15.56 3.53
C ARG A 168 3.17 -14.33 2.65
N ALA A 169 4.04 -13.41 3.05
CA ALA A 169 4.43 -12.27 2.27
C ALA A 169 5.85 -12.44 1.71
N THR A 170 6.05 -11.97 0.49
CA THR A 170 7.36 -11.70 -0.09
C THR A 170 7.59 -10.19 -0.14
N PHE A 171 8.84 -9.78 -0.25
CA PHE A 171 9.25 -8.38 -0.18
C PHE A 171 10.26 -8.04 -1.27
N CYS A 172 10.27 -6.79 -1.70
CA CYS A 172 11.36 -6.23 -2.50
C CYS A 172 11.62 -4.76 -2.18
N LEU A 173 12.84 -4.30 -2.45
CA LEU A 173 13.18 -2.87 -2.45
C LEU A 173 13.04 -2.29 -3.84
N GLY A 174 12.30 -1.18 -3.94
CA GLY A 174 11.86 -0.62 -5.21
C GLY A 174 10.59 -1.30 -5.75
N ASP A 175 10.03 -0.71 -6.80
CA ASP A 175 8.80 -1.20 -7.42
C ASP A 175 9.08 -2.49 -8.21
N SER A 176 8.29 -3.54 -7.98
CA SER A 176 8.45 -4.85 -8.65
C SER A 176 8.38 -4.76 -10.17
N HIS A 177 7.72 -3.74 -10.73
CA HIS A 177 7.68 -3.54 -12.18
C HIS A 177 9.08 -3.29 -12.78
N LEU A 178 10.04 -2.84 -11.96
CA LEU A 178 11.43 -2.58 -12.36
C LEU A 178 12.32 -3.83 -12.26
N SER A 179 11.77 -4.99 -11.89
CA SER A 179 12.53 -6.24 -11.69
C SER A 179 13.65 -6.08 -10.65
N PRO A 180 13.31 -5.79 -9.38
CA PRO A 180 14.28 -5.51 -8.34
C PRO A 180 15.17 -6.74 -8.06
N GLU A 181 16.46 -6.48 -7.85
CA GLU A 181 17.43 -7.51 -7.48
C GLU A 181 17.33 -7.89 -5.99
N VAL A 182 16.86 -6.95 -5.15
CA VAL A 182 16.77 -7.12 -3.71
C VAL A 182 15.38 -7.64 -3.34
N VAL A 183 15.31 -8.92 -2.99
CA VAL A 183 14.07 -9.60 -2.57
C VAL A 183 14.24 -10.28 -1.21
N GLY A 184 13.12 -10.60 -0.55
CA GLY A 184 13.12 -11.25 0.75
C GLY A 184 11.80 -11.92 1.13
N THR A 185 11.86 -12.73 2.18
CA THR A 185 10.70 -13.23 2.94
C THR A 185 10.84 -12.83 4.40
N ALA A 186 9.81 -13.01 5.21
CA ALA A 186 9.87 -12.69 6.64
C ALA A 186 10.99 -13.46 7.39
N ASP A 187 11.34 -14.66 6.92
CA ASP A 187 12.44 -15.48 7.46
C ASP A 187 13.75 -15.39 6.66
N ALA A 188 13.79 -14.54 5.62
CA ALA A 188 14.98 -14.24 4.81
C ALA A 188 14.95 -12.78 4.34
N PHE A 189 15.06 -11.85 5.29
CA PHE A 189 14.91 -10.41 5.05
C PHE A 189 16.25 -9.67 4.95
N GLU A 190 17.38 -10.38 5.07
CA GLU A 190 18.71 -9.77 5.21
C GLU A 190 19.06 -8.88 4.02
N ALA A 191 18.77 -9.30 2.79
CA ALA A 191 19.05 -8.51 1.59
C ALA A 191 18.26 -7.19 1.58
N VAL A 192 16.98 -7.23 1.97
CA VAL A 192 16.12 -6.05 2.08
C VAL A 192 16.63 -5.11 3.17
N LEU A 193 16.98 -5.61 4.35
CA LEU A 193 17.57 -4.77 5.40
C LEU A 193 18.91 -4.16 4.96
N ALA A 194 19.79 -4.93 4.32
CA ALA A 194 21.06 -4.44 3.81
C ALA A 194 20.87 -3.29 2.80
N GLY A 195 19.91 -3.44 1.88
CA GLY A 195 19.58 -2.41 0.90
C GLY A 195 19.00 -1.14 1.53
N LEU A 196 18.14 -1.27 2.56
CA LEU A 196 17.64 -0.11 3.30
C LEU A 196 18.78 0.67 3.97
N LEU A 197 19.66 -0.02 4.70
CA LEU A 197 20.79 0.62 5.38
C LEU A 197 21.76 1.28 4.39
N ALA A 198 22.01 0.63 3.25
CA ALA A 198 22.84 1.19 2.19
C ALA A 198 22.21 2.43 1.55
N GLY A 199 20.88 2.40 1.30
CA GLY A 199 20.13 3.54 0.79
C GLY A 199 20.23 4.74 1.73
N VAL A 200 19.96 4.53 3.03
CA VAL A 200 20.08 5.56 4.07
C VAL A 200 21.47 6.17 4.11
N ALA A 201 22.51 5.33 4.09
CA ALA A 201 23.89 5.80 4.12
C ALA A 201 24.26 6.65 2.88
N ALA A 202 23.62 6.38 1.74
CA ALA A 202 23.89 7.09 0.48
C ALA A 202 23.10 8.40 0.34
N THR A 203 21.84 8.42 0.77
CA THR A 203 20.91 9.54 0.48
C THR A 203 20.55 10.38 1.70
N GLY A 204 20.69 9.82 2.91
CA GLY A 204 20.12 10.41 4.11
C GLY A 204 18.59 10.37 4.16
N GLU A 205 17.96 9.55 3.30
CA GLU A 205 16.51 9.39 3.20
C GLU A 205 16.13 7.91 3.30
N CYS A 206 15.00 7.61 3.93
CA CYS A 206 14.49 6.24 4.01
C CYS A 206 13.01 6.18 4.35
N LEU A 207 12.27 5.38 3.58
CA LEU A 207 10.85 5.15 3.75
C LEU A 207 10.06 6.46 3.87
N GLY A 208 10.39 7.49 3.08
CA GLY A 208 9.76 8.81 3.13
C GLY A 208 10.21 9.73 4.27
N ARG A 209 11.14 9.30 5.13
CA ARG A 209 11.81 10.15 6.12
C ARG A 209 13.11 10.72 5.54
N ALA A 210 13.17 12.03 5.36
CA ALA A 210 14.41 12.74 5.02
C ALA A 210 15.22 13.11 6.28
N GLY A 211 16.53 13.32 6.11
CA GLY A 211 17.43 13.72 7.20
C GLY A 211 17.64 12.62 8.25
N THR A 212 17.64 11.37 7.82
CA THR A 212 17.91 10.20 8.68
C THR A 212 19.28 9.60 8.38
N ASP A 213 19.86 8.89 9.34
CA ASP A 213 21.08 8.11 9.19
C ASP A 213 20.87 6.66 9.64
N VAL A 214 21.87 5.80 9.42
CA VAL A 214 21.83 4.38 9.76
C VAL A 214 21.58 4.18 11.26
N ALA A 215 22.20 4.99 12.12
CA ALA A 215 22.03 4.90 13.57
C ALA A 215 20.61 5.25 14.02
N THR A 216 20.01 6.28 13.42
CA THR A 216 18.65 6.73 13.71
C THR A 216 17.62 5.74 13.19
N LEU A 217 17.82 5.19 11.99
CA LEU A 217 16.97 4.12 11.48
C LEU A 217 17.04 2.89 12.39
N ALA A 218 18.25 2.41 12.71
CA ALA A 218 18.43 1.24 13.57
C ALA A 218 17.74 1.40 14.94
N ARG A 219 17.91 2.56 15.59
CA ARG A 219 17.19 2.88 16.84
C ARG A 219 15.68 2.88 16.66
N THR A 220 15.17 3.51 15.60
CA THR A 220 13.72 3.58 15.31
C THR A 220 13.13 2.18 15.12
N LEU A 221 13.85 1.28 14.44
CA LEU A 221 13.37 -0.10 14.24
C LEU A 221 13.33 -0.89 15.55
N LEU A 222 14.34 -0.72 16.42
CA LEU A 222 14.44 -1.45 17.68
C LEU A 222 13.50 -0.93 18.77
N ASP A 223 13.23 0.38 18.76
CA ASP A 223 12.39 1.07 19.71
C ASP A 223 11.39 1.97 18.95
N PRO A 224 10.35 1.36 18.34
CA PRO A 224 9.37 2.12 17.59
C PRO A 224 8.57 3.03 18.54
N PRO A 225 8.23 4.26 18.09
CA PRO A 225 7.48 5.20 18.93
C PRO A 225 6.12 4.62 19.34
N THR A 226 5.69 4.92 20.57
CA THR A 226 4.42 4.44 21.12
C THR A 226 3.21 5.26 20.68
N THR A 227 3.45 6.43 20.07
CA THR A 227 2.41 7.31 19.53
C THR A 227 2.22 7.05 18.04
N PRO A 228 0.99 7.25 17.49
CA PRO A 228 0.77 7.16 16.06
C PRO A 228 1.82 7.97 15.29
N GLY A 229 2.42 7.36 14.28
CA GLY A 229 3.46 8.02 13.49
C GLY A 229 2.95 9.27 12.79
N ALA A 230 3.89 10.13 12.38
CA ALA A 230 3.57 11.21 11.45
C ALA A 230 3.15 10.64 10.08
N VAL A 231 2.60 11.49 9.22
CA VAL A 231 2.41 11.12 7.80
C VAL A 231 3.78 10.97 7.13
N GLY A 232 3.99 9.85 6.44
CA GLY A 232 5.24 9.50 5.77
C GLY A 232 5.37 10.12 4.38
N ARG A 233 4.25 10.33 3.67
CA ARG A 233 4.22 10.90 2.30
C ARG A 233 5.09 10.14 1.30
N SER A 234 5.37 8.86 1.57
CA SER A 234 6.27 8.08 0.73
C SER A 234 5.57 7.64 -0.56
N LEU A 235 5.91 8.31 -1.65
CA LEU A 235 5.33 8.00 -2.96
C LEU A 235 6.06 6.88 -3.69
N ASP A 236 7.37 6.75 -3.49
CA ASP A 236 8.22 5.84 -4.27
C ASP A 236 9.29 5.14 -3.41
N ASP A 237 9.41 5.49 -2.12
CA ASP A 237 10.42 4.96 -1.21
C ASP A 237 9.75 4.07 -0.16
N TYR A 238 9.47 2.82 -0.53
CA TYR A 238 8.81 1.86 0.35
C TYR A 238 9.35 0.45 0.12
N VAL A 239 9.23 -0.40 1.14
CA VAL A 239 9.41 -1.85 0.97
C VAL A 239 8.10 -2.40 0.43
N GLU A 240 8.09 -2.79 -0.84
CA GLU A 240 6.91 -3.41 -1.43
C GLU A 240 6.72 -4.82 -0.84
N ALA A 241 5.46 -5.18 -0.57
CA ALA A 241 5.09 -6.48 -0.05
C ALA A 241 4.05 -7.14 -0.96
N GLN A 242 4.30 -8.38 -1.35
CA GLN A 242 3.34 -9.21 -2.09
C GLN A 242 2.77 -10.27 -1.14
N VAL A 243 1.51 -10.08 -0.77
CA VAL A 243 0.78 -10.97 0.14
C VAL A 243 0.16 -12.11 -0.68
N HIS A 244 0.60 -13.34 -0.40
CA HIS A 244 0.13 -14.55 -1.05
C HIS A 244 -1.05 -15.14 -0.26
N GLY A 245 -2.06 -15.64 -0.98
CA GLY A 245 -3.30 -16.11 -0.36
C GLY A 245 -4.40 -15.06 -0.37
N THR A 246 -5.63 -15.49 -0.07
CA THR A 246 -6.76 -14.58 0.15
C THR A 246 -6.50 -13.72 1.39
N LEU A 247 -6.74 -12.43 1.26
CA LEU A 247 -6.73 -11.47 2.38
C LEU A 247 -8.17 -11.31 2.87
N ASP A 248 -8.49 -12.03 3.94
CA ASP A 248 -9.82 -12.07 4.56
C ASP A 248 -9.88 -11.02 5.68
N LEU A 249 -10.91 -10.17 5.64
CA LEU A 249 -11.04 -9.06 6.57
C LEU A 249 -11.18 -9.52 8.03
N ALA A 250 -11.89 -10.62 8.29
CA ALA A 250 -12.08 -11.12 9.65
C ALA A 250 -10.79 -11.72 10.24
N TYR A 251 -9.95 -12.34 9.41
CA TYR A 251 -8.74 -13.06 9.86
C TYR A 251 -7.45 -12.27 9.75
N ASP A 252 -7.34 -11.42 8.73
CA ASP A 252 -6.07 -10.83 8.35
C ASP A 252 -5.96 -9.35 8.71
N VAL A 253 -7.08 -8.66 8.93
CA VAL A 253 -7.07 -7.23 9.24
C VAL A 253 -7.06 -7.00 10.75
N GLU A 254 -6.12 -6.17 11.18
CA GLU A 254 -6.00 -5.69 12.56
C GLU A 254 -6.81 -4.41 12.76
N GLU A 255 -6.76 -3.49 11.79
CA GLU A 255 -7.49 -2.21 11.81
C GLU A 255 -7.65 -1.64 10.40
N LEU A 256 -8.67 -0.80 10.23
CA LEU A 256 -8.88 0.02 9.04
C LEU A 256 -8.53 1.47 9.37
N VAL A 257 -7.66 2.08 8.58
CA VAL A 257 -7.27 3.48 8.74
C VAL A 257 -7.81 4.29 7.56
N ALA A 258 -8.61 5.31 7.86
CA ALA A 258 -9.35 6.09 6.87
C ALA A 258 -8.91 7.56 6.82
N ASP A 259 -9.04 8.17 5.65
CA ASP A 259 -8.80 9.61 5.45
C ASP A 259 -9.98 10.43 6.01
N PRO A 260 -9.73 11.52 6.76
CA PRO A 260 -10.77 12.34 7.38
C PRO A 260 -11.82 12.90 6.41
N SER A 261 -11.51 13.06 5.12
CA SER A 261 -12.47 13.52 4.11
C SER A 261 -13.69 12.61 3.94
N PHE A 262 -13.60 11.35 4.40
CA PHE A 262 -14.73 10.42 4.38
C PHE A 262 -15.58 10.47 5.64
N ALA A 263 -15.14 11.13 6.72
CA ALA A 263 -15.90 11.20 7.97
C ALA A 263 -17.27 11.88 7.75
N GLY A 264 -18.34 11.25 8.23
CA GLY A 264 -19.71 11.75 8.04
C GLY A 264 -20.26 11.66 6.61
N THR A 265 -19.55 10.99 5.69
CA THR A 265 -20.03 10.70 4.33
C THR A 265 -20.63 9.28 4.24
N PRO A 266 -21.42 8.97 3.20
CA PRO A 266 -21.87 7.59 2.96
C PRO A 266 -20.72 6.57 2.88
N THR A 267 -19.60 6.93 2.22
CA THR A 267 -18.41 6.09 2.16
C THR A 267 -17.81 5.86 3.55
N GLY A 268 -17.74 6.89 4.40
CA GLY A 268 -17.30 6.76 5.78
C GLY A 268 -18.17 5.80 6.59
N ALA A 269 -19.50 5.92 6.46
CA ALA A 269 -20.43 5.01 7.11
C ALA A 269 -20.25 3.55 6.64
N THR A 270 -19.95 3.31 5.36
CA THR A 270 -19.59 1.98 4.86
C THR A 270 -18.29 1.47 5.51
N LEU A 271 -17.27 2.32 5.65
CA LEU A 271 -16.00 1.94 6.31
C LEU A 271 -16.19 1.57 7.78
N GLU A 272 -17.03 2.32 8.51
CA GLU A 272 -17.40 2.03 9.90
C GLU A 272 -18.17 0.70 10.00
N SER A 273 -19.11 0.45 9.08
CA SER A 273 -19.88 -0.81 9.01
C SER A 273 -19.00 -2.03 8.71
N ILE A 274 -18.00 -1.89 7.83
CA ILE A 274 -16.99 -2.94 7.59
C ILE A 274 -16.30 -3.32 8.90
N ALA A 275 -15.81 -2.32 9.62
CA ALA A 275 -15.05 -2.51 10.85
C ALA A 275 -15.90 -3.17 11.95
N GLU A 276 -17.15 -2.73 12.11
CA GLU A 276 -18.13 -3.36 13.02
C GLU A 276 -18.40 -4.82 12.62
N ARG A 277 -18.68 -5.08 11.34
CA ARG A 277 -19.02 -6.41 10.82
C ARG A 277 -17.89 -7.42 11.02
N PHE A 278 -16.65 -7.03 10.76
CA PHE A 278 -15.49 -7.93 10.77
C PHE A 278 -14.67 -7.87 12.06
N GLY A 279 -15.01 -6.97 12.99
CA GLY A 279 -14.50 -6.99 14.36
C GLY A 279 -13.11 -6.38 14.54
N PHE A 280 -12.84 -5.25 13.87
CA PHE A 280 -11.63 -4.45 14.06
C PHE A 280 -11.97 -2.96 14.17
N PRO A 281 -11.12 -2.10 14.76
CA PRO A 281 -11.40 -0.67 14.87
C PRO A 281 -11.19 0.08 13.54
N VAL A 282 -11.89 1.21 13.40
CA VAL A 282 -11.53 2.29 12.46
C VAL A 282 -10.66 3.30 13.19
N ARG A 283 -9.58 3.73 12.54
CA ARG A 283 -8.80 4.91 12.90
C ARG A 283 -8.86 5.92 11.78
N TRP A 284 -8.65 7.19 12.12
CA TRP A 284 -8.53 8.27 11.15
C TRP A 284 -7.11 8.80 11.20
N HIS A 285 -6.41 8.79 10.06
CA HIS A 285 -5.09 9.41 9.99
C HIS A 285 -5.22 10.93 9.79
N PRO A 286 -4.14 11.72 9.85
CA PRO A 286 -4.25 13.17 9.75
C PRO A 286 -4.76 13.72 8.40
N GLY A 287 -4.86 12.89 7.36
CA GLY A 287 -5.29 13.29 6.01
C GLY A 287 -4.34 14.23 5.27
N PHE A 288 -4.78 14.64 4.08
CA PHE A 288 -4.11 15.65 3.27
C PHE A 288 -5.14 16.60 2.64
N VAL A 289 -4.93 17.91 2.79
CA VAL A 289 -5.72 18.97 2.16
C VAL A 289 -4.82 19.98 1.48
N LEU A 290 -5.24 20.50 0.33
CA LEU A 290 -4.50 21.53 -0.40
C LEU A 290 -5.48 22.53 -1.02
N ALA A 291 -5.20 23.82 -0.93
CA ALA A 291 -6.03 24.80 -1.64
C ALA A 291 -5.87 24.61 -3.16
N VAL A 292 -6.96 24.77 -3.91
CA VAL A 292 -6.95 24.46 -5.35
C VAL A 292 -5.96 25.33 -6.14
N ASP A 293 -5.73 26.56 -5.70
CA ASP A 293 -4.78 27.51 -6.28
C ASP A 293 -3.31 27.23 -5.90
N GLN A 294 -3.08 26.35 -4.92
CA GLN A 294 -1.75 25.85 -4.54
C GLN A 294 -1.35 24.57 -5.29
N VAL A 295 -2.21 24.05 -6.17
CA VAL A 295 -1.86 22.92 -7.03
C VAL A 295 -0.97 23.43 -8.17
N GLU A 296 0.33 23.15 -8.08
CA GLU A 296 1.33 23.60 -9.04
C GLU A 296 1.64 22.56 -10.13
N ALA A 297 2.10 23.04 -11.30
CA ALA A 297 2.42 22.21 -12.45
C ALA A 297 3.76 21.45 -12.32
N GLU A 298 4.68 21.92 -11.48
CA GLU A 298 6.08 21.47 -11.47
C GLU A 298 6.24 19.97 -11.19
N PHE A 299 5.40 19.41 -10.31
CA PHE A 299 5.57 18.03 -9.85
C PHE A 299 4.97 16.97 -10.80
N ARG A 300 3.80 17.23 -11.39
CA ARG A 300 3.05 16.24 -12.20
C ARG A 300 2.62 16.75 -13.58
N GLY A 301 3.10 17.93 -13.96
CA GLY A 301 2.86 18.53 -15.27
C GLY A 301 1.70 19.53 -15.29
N PRO A 302 1.58 20.29 -16.38
CA PRO A 302 0.65 21.43 -16.51
C PRO A 302 -0.83 21.04 -16.52
N GLU A 303 -1.15 19.77 -16.79
CA GLU A 303 -2.53 19.28 -16.83
C GLU A 303 -3.18 19.20 -15.43
N ILE A 304 -2.38 19.03 -14.38
CA ILE A 304 -2.88 18.75 -13.03
C ILE A 304 -3.54 19.96 -12.36
N PRO A 305 -2.97 21.18 -12.40
CA PRO A 305 -3.65 22.38 -11.88
C PRO A 305 -4.97 22.66 -12.62
N VAL A 306 -5.00 22.48 -13.94
CA VAL A 306 -6.21 22.67 -14.76
C VAL A 306 -7.30 21.68 -14.37
N LEU A 307 -6.92 20.40 -14.19
CA LEU A 307 -7.84 19.38 -13.71
C LEU A 307 -8.32 19.66 -12.29
N ALA A 308 -7.45 20.06 -11.37
CA ALA A 308 -7.82 20.40 -10.00
C ALA A 308 -8.84 21.54 -9.94
N ALA A 309 -8.62 22.62 -10.70
CA ALA A 309 -9.55 23.73 -10.82
C ALA A 309 -10.93 23.29 -11.34
N ARG A 310 -10.96 22.40 -12.33
CA ARG A 310 -12.20 21.83 -12.85
C ARG A 310 -12.91 20.96 -11.80
N VAL A 311 -12.19 20.06 -11.16
CA VAL A 311 -12.70 19.16 -10.13
C VAL A 311 -13.30 19.97 -8.97
N HIS A 312 -12.59 20.99 -8.50
CA HIS A 312 -13.06 21.87 -7.44
C HIS A 312 -14.36 22.58 -7.83
N ARG A 313 -14.39 23.23 -8.99
CA ARG A 313 -15.58 23.93 -9.50
C ARG A 313 -16.81 23.02 -9.62
N GLU A 314 -16.64 21.77 -10.02
CA GLU A 314 -17.75 20.84 -10.26
C GLU A 314 -18.20 20.05 -9.03
N PHE A 315 -17.29 19.75 -8.09
CA PHE A 315 -17.56 18.79 -7.01
C PHE A 315 -17.29 19.31 -5.59
N ALA A 316 -16.78 20.53 -5.43
CA ALA A 316 -16.49 21.18 -4.14
C ALA A 316 -17.40 22.39 -3.90
N ARG A 317 -17.52 22.83 -2.65
CA ARG A 317 -18.09 24.16 -2.34
C ARG A 317 -17.00 25.22 -2.42
N SER A 318 -17.42 26.47 -2.60
CA SER A 318 -16.49 27.59 -2.57
C SER A 318 -15.77 27.65 -1.21
N GLY A 319 -14.44 27.67 -1.24
CA GLY A 319 -13.59 27.68 -0.05
C GLY A 319 -13.19 26.30 0.49
N ASP A 320 -13.79 25.21 0.01
CA ASP A 320 -13.35 23.86 0.39
C ASP A 320 -11.95 23.58 -0.19
N PRO A 321 -11.09 22.83 0.51
CA PRO A 321 -9.82 22.38 -0.06
C PRO A 321 -10.04 21.24 -1.08
N VAL A 322 -8.98 20.91 -1.82
CA VAL A 322 -8.87 19.63 -2.53
C VAL A 322 -8.49 18.55 -1.50
N ASP A 323 -9.31 17.51 -1.40
CA ASP A 323 -9.11 16.36 -0.52
C ASP A 323 -9.30 15.02 -1.26
N ALA A 324 -9.09 13.90 -0.55
CA ALA A 324 -9.22 12.56 -1.15
C ALA A 324 -10.66 12.28 -1.66
N ALA A 325 -11.68 12.61 -0.88
CA ALA A 325 -13.08 12.39 -1.25
C ALA A 325 -13.52 13.24 -2.46
N LEU A 326 -12.99 14.44 -2.64
CA LEU A 326 -13.25 15.30 -3.80
C LEU A 326 -12.67 14.67 -5.08
N ILE A 327 -11.42 14.21 -5.03
CA ILE A 327 -10.79 13.46 -6.13
C ILE A 327 -11.60 12.19 -6.41
N GLY A 328 -12.09 11.55 -5.35
CA GLY A 328 -13.14 10.53 -5.34
C GLY A 328 -14.31 10.76 -6.25
N ARG A 329 -15.07 11.81 -5.94
CA ARG A 329 -16.29 12.18 -6.68
C ARG A 329 -15.99 12.41 -8.16
N ALA A 330 -14.87 13.07 -8.46
CA ALA A 330 -14.44 13.26 -9.85
C ALA A 330 -14.09 11.93 -10.54
N ALA A 331 -13.35 11.03 -9.89
CA ALA A 331 -13.00 9.73 -10.44
C ALA A 331 -14.24 8.87 -10.70
N ALA A 332 -15.22 8.88 -9.80
CA ALA A 332 -16.51 8.22 -10.02
C ALA A 332 -17.24 8.83 -11.22
N SER A 333 -17.33 10.17 -11.31
CA SER A 333 -17.98 10.87 -12.43
C SER A 333 -17.33 10.55 -13.79
N VAL A 334 -16.00 10.41 -13.84
CA VAL A 334 -15.29 9.99 -15.07
C VAL A 334 -15.79 8.63 -15.57
N VAL A 335 -16.12 7.71 -14.67
CA VAL A 335 -16.63 6.37 -15.00
C VAL A 335 -18.13 6.38 -15.32
N VAL A 336 -18.95 7.07 -14.51
CA VAL A 336 -20.42 7.04 -14.66
C VAL A 336 -20.96 8.02 -15.72
N GLU A 337 -20.22 9.10 -15.98
CA GLU A 337 -20.61 10.17 -16.89
C GLU A 337 -19.46 10.51 -17.88
N PRO A 338 -18.91 9.54 -18.62
CA PRO A 338 -17.69 9.75 -19.41
C PRO A 338 -17.83 10.84 -20.48
N HIS A 339 -19.04 11.07 -20.99
CA HIS A 339 -19.35 12.13 -21.94
C HIS A 339 -19.04 13.53 -21.40
N ARG A 340 -19.12 13.75 -20.09
CA ARG A 340 -18.75 15.03 -19.46
C ARG A 340 -17.26 15.31 -19.57
N TRP A 341 -16.44 14.28 -19.73
CA TRP A 341 -14.97 14.34 -19.72
C TRP A 341 -14.33 14.17 -21.10
N ALA A 342 -15.14 14.12 -22.16
CA ALA A 342 -14.68 13.86 -23.52
C ALA A 342 -13.65 14.91 -24.03
N ASP A 343 -13.67 16.13 -23.49
CA ASP A 343 -12.70 17.19 -23.77
C ASP A 343 -11.28 16.87 -23.25
N ARG A 344 -11.16 15.96 -22.28
CA ARG A 344 -9.87 15.56 -21.67
C ARG A 344 -9.25 14.32 -22.32
N GLY A 345 -9.82 13.82 -23.41
CA GLY A 345 -9.34 12.65 -24.13
C GLY A 345 -9.84 11.33 -23.54
N PRO A 346 -9.10 10.23 -23.72
CA PRO A 346 -9.48 8.91 -23.20
C PRO A 346 -9.72 8.92 -21.68
N ILE A 347 -10.71 8.13 -21.24
CA ILE A 347 -11.06 7.94 -19.82
C ILE A 347 -9.82 7.54 -18.99
N THR A 348 -8.98 6.66 -19.55
CA THR A 348 -7.73 6.19 -18.94
C THR A 348 -6.78 7.33 -18.59
N ASP A 349 -6.71 8.34 -19.44
CA ASP A 349 -5.78 9.46 -19.27
C ASP A 349 -6.30 10.41 -18.19
N THR A 350 -7.61 10.64 -18.15
CA THR A 350 -8.24 11.44 -17.10
C THR A 350 -8.12 10.77 -15.73
N LEU A 351 -8.34 9.45 -15.65
CA LEU A 351 -8.14 8.69 -14.40
C LEU A 351 -6.66 8.72 -13.95
N GLN A 352 -5.72 8.63 -14.90
CA GLN A 352 -4.29 8.76 -14.62
C GLN A 352 -3.94 10.16 -14.09
N HIS A 353 -4.52 11.23 -14.64
CA HIS A 353 -4.33 12.58 -14.13
C HIS A 353 -4.95 12.77 -12.73
N LEU A 354 -6.12 12.18 -12.43
CA LEU A 354 -6.72 12.21 -11.09
C LEU A 354 -5.86 11.50 -10.04
N LYS A 355 -5.25 10.37 -10.41
CA LYS A 355 -4.22 9.71 -9.59
C LYS A 355 -3.00 10.60 -9.38
N GLN A 356 -2.54 11.32 -10.39
CA GLN A 356 -1.43 12.26 -10.24
C GLN A 356 -1.80 13.46 -9.36
N LEU A 357 -3.05 13.92 -9.41
CA LEU A 357 -3.57 14.92 -8.46
C LEU A 357 -3.55 14.40 -7.02
N TRP A 358 -3.90 13.13 -6.79
CA TRP A 358 -3.70 12.48 -5.49
C TRP A 358 -2.23 12.49 -5.06
N HIS A 359 -1.28 12.22 -5.96
CA HIS A 359 0.15 12.30 -5.63
C HIS A 359 0.58 13.72 -5.23
N VAL A 360 0.04 14.77 -5.87
CA VAL A 360 0.28 16.17 -5.46
C VAL A 360 -0.22 16.38 -4.03
N LEU A 361 -1.42 15.88 -3.73
CA LEU A 361 -2.02 16.01 -2.40
C LEU A 361 -1.20 15.30 -1.31
N VAL A 362 -0.73 14.07 -1.55
CA VAL A 362 0.19 13.36 -0.63
C VAL A 362 1.50 14.13 -0.43
N ARG A 363 2.06 14.70 -1.51
CA ARG A 363 3.36 15.37 -1.45
C ARG A 363 3.29 16.73 -0.75
N PHE A 364 2.27 17.53 -1.02
CA PHE A 364 2.22 18.95 -0.64
C PHE A 364 1.04 19.32 0.27
N GLY A 365 0.02 18.47 0.39
CA GLY A 365 -1.15 18.76 1.22
C GLY A 365 -0.81 18.82 2.70
N ALA A 366 -1.44 19.72 3.45
CA ALA A 366 -1.33 19.80 4.90
C ALA A 366 -2.26 18.77 5.57
N PRO A 367 -1.97 18.31 6.80
CA PRO A 367 -2.94 17.56 7.58
C PRO A 367 -4.22 18.37 7.84
N TYR A 368 -5.33 17.69 8.13
CA TYR A 368 -6.55 18.35 8.57
C TYR A 368 -6.34 19.06 9.92
N GLY A 369 -6.83 20.30 10.02
CA GLY A 369 -6.85 21.07 11.26
C GLY A 369 -5.51 21.69 11.69
N THR A 370 -4.51 21.72 10.80
CA THR A 370 -3.23 22.44 11.03
C THR A 370 -3.25 23.88 10.61
#